data_AF-A0A1H6VSE8-F1
#
_entry.id   AF-A0A1H6VSE8-F1
#
_cell.length_a   1.000
_cell.length_b   1.000
_cell.length_c   1.000
_cell.angle_alpha   90.00
_cell.angle_beta   90.00
_cell.angle_gamma   90.00
#
_symmetry.space_group_name_H-M   'P 1'
#
loop_
_entity.id
_entity.type
_entity.pdbx_description
1 polymer ?
#
loop_
_entity_poly.entity_id
_entity_poly.type
_entity_poly.pdbx_seq_one_letter_code
_entity_poly.pdbx_strand_id
1 'polypeptide(L)'
;MEYFYLLRFCATVAVCAAVYLLLARRLADAVHPMRLELAREGEALLASGTLRDADADYVRFCLDNAFNGSVAFQGMLLMPFLSAWILAGLCSRRRTFRTIPQPRVERRARGTSPVDPITDLFCRSAFAANPLCGVIVVAQMGIVAAIGVLITGQLRSAKSLSRAVVDAESAVRARLRFGARAA
;
A
#
# COMPACT_ATOMS: atom_id res chain seq x y z
N MET A 1 -9.42 36.50 -23.93
CA MET A 1 -8.57 35.33 -24.30
C MET A 1 -8.26 34.45 -23.09
N GLU A 2 -7.82 34.98 -21.95
CA GLU A 2 -7.49 34.19 -20.74
C GLU A 2 -8.67 33.39 -20.15
N TYR A 3 -9.87 33.97 -20.08
CA TYR A 3 -11.07 33.27 -19.59
C TYR A 3 -11.42 32.02 -20.38
N PHE A 4 -11.12 31.99 -21.68
CA PHE A 4 -11.39 30.84 -22.54
C PHE A 4 -10.41 29.68 -22.27
N TYR A 5 -9.16 30.00 -21.92
CA TYR A 5 -8.17 29.01 -21.48
C TYR A 5 -8.53 28.45 -20.10
N LEU A 6 -8.96 29.30 -19.16
CA LEU A 6 -9.41 28.86 -17.85
C LEU A 6 -10.63 27.94 -17.96
N LEU A 7 -11.62 28.30 -18.78
CA LEU A 7 -12.81 27.49 -19.02
C LEU A 7 -12.46 26.13 -19.64
N ARG A 8 -11.56 26.10 -20.64
CA ARG A 8 -11.07 24.86 -21.25
C ARG A 8 -10.30 23.99 -20.26
N PHE A 9 -9.48 24.60 -19.41
CA PHE A 9 -8.76 23.89 -18.36
C PHE A 9 -9.73 23.25 -17.37
N CYS A 10 -10.69 24.01 -16.83
CA CYS A 10 -11.71 23.50 -15.92
C CYS A 10 -12.56 22.39 -16.55
N ALA A 11 -12.97 22.54 -17.81
CA ALA A 11 -13.71 21.52 -18.55
C ALA A 11 -12.89 20.24 -18.73
N THR A 12 -11.60 20.36 -19.07
CA THR A 12 -10.70 19.21 -19.21
C THR A 12 -10.53 18.48 -17.88
N VAL A 13 -10.29 19.22 -16.79
CA VAL A 13 -10.20 18.67 -15.43
C VAL A 13 -11.49 17.95 -15.04
N ALA A 14 -12.65 18.54 -15.32
CA ALA A 14 -13.95 17.94 -15.03
C ALA A 14 -14.19 16.64 -15.83
N VAL A 15 -13.85 16.63 -17.12
CA VAL A 15 -13.94 15.42 -17.96
C VAL A 15 -12.97 14.34 -17.45
N CYS A 16 -11.73 14.69 -17.14
CA CYS A 16 -10.76 13.74 -16.56
C CYS A 16 -11.25 13.16 -15.23
N ALA A 17 -11.81 13.99 -14.35
CA ALA A 17 -12.38 13.53 -13.08
C ALA A 17 -13.57 12.59 -13.30
N ALA A 18 -14.48 12.93 -14.21
CA ALA A 18 -15.63 12.08 -14.54
C ALA A 18 -15.20 10.73 -15.12
N VAL A 19 -14.26 10.74 -16.08
CA VAL A 19 -13.68 9.51 -16.68
C VAL A 19 -12.99 8.67 -15.61
N TYR A 20 -12.23 9.29 -14.71
CA TYR A 20 -11.60 8.60 -13.59
C TYR A 20 -12.63 7.94 -12.66
N LEU A 21 -13.70 8.64 -12.27
CA LEU A 21 -14.74 8.06 -11.42
C LEU A 21 -15.45 6.87 -12.08
N LEU A 22 -15.66 6.92 -13.40
CA LEU A 22 -16.22 5.79 -14.15
C LEU A 22 -15.27 4.60 -14.20
N LEU A 23 -13.98 4.83 -14.46
CA LEU A 23 -12.93 3.81 -14.42
C LEU A 23 -12.81 3.19 -13.02
N ALA A 24 -12.78 4.02 -11.97
CA ALA A 24 -12.70 3.58 -10.58
C ALA A 24 -13.90 2.70 -10.19
N ARG A 25 -15.11 3.05 -10.64
CA ARG A 25 -16.30 2.19 -10.44
C ARG A 25 -16.13 0.82 -11.11
N ARG A 26 -15.69 0.79 -12.37
CA ARG A 26 -15.46 -0.48 -13.09
C ARG A 26 -14.37 -1.33 -12.47
N LEU A 27 -13.31 -0.70 -11.95
CA LEU A 27 -12.26 -1.38 -11.20
C LEU A 27 -12.77 -1.91 -9.86
N ALA A 28 -13.60 -1.16 -9.15
CA ALA A 28 -14.24 -1.62 -7.92
C ALA A 28 -15.12 -2.87 -8.15
N ASP A 29 -15.85 -2.91 -9.26
CA ASP A 29 -16.63 -4.09 -9.67
C ASP A 29 -15.71 -5.28 -10.00
N ALA A 30 -14.60 -5.05 -10.69
CA ALA A 30 -13.63 -6.09 -11.03
C ALA A 30 -12.92 -6.69 -9.80
N VAL A 31 -12.81 -5.92 -8.72
CA VAL A 31 -12.16 -6.32 -7.45
C VAL A 31 -13.13 -6.98 -6.48
N HIS A 32 -14.43 -6.96 -6.77
CA HIS A 32 -15.46 -7.62 -5.97
C HIS A 32 -15.16 -9.08 -5.57
N PRO A 33 -14.64 -9.97 -6.44
CA PRO A 33 -14.29 -11.34 -6.03
C PRO A 33 -13.22 -11.38 -4.94
N MET A 34 -12.20 -10.52 -5.00
CA MET A 34 -11.15 -10.45 -3.97
C MET A 34 -11.70 -9.95 -2.63
N ARG A 35 -12.70 -9.06 -2.65
CA ARG A 35 -13.37 -8.58 -1.43
C ARG A 35 -14.24 -9.66 -0.78
N LEU A 36 -14.87 -10.51 -1.60
CA LEU A 36 -15.61 -11.67 -1.10
C LEU A 36 -14.68 -12.74 -0.53
N GLU A 37 -13.51 -12.95 -1.14
CA GLU A 37 -12.47 -13.84 -0.61
C GLU A 37 -11.94 -13.32 0.73
N LEU A 38 -11.63 -12.02 0.82
CA LEU A 38 -11.28 -11.35 2.08
C LEU A 38 -12.37 -11.52 3.15
N ALA A 39 -13.65 -11.38 2.78
CA ALA A 39 -14.77 -11.57 3.70
C ALA A 39 -14.83 -12.99 4.25
N ARG A 40 -14.72 -14.00 3.37
CA ARG A 40 -14.72 -15.41 3.76
C ARG A 40 -13.55 -15.78 4.65
N GLU A 41 -12.33 -15.40 4.26
CA GLU A 41 -11.12 -15.71 5.02
C GLU A 41 -11.11 -14.96 6.36
N GLY A 42 -11.51 -13.68 6.37
CA GLY A 42 -11.58 -12.88 7.59
C GLY A 42 -12.62 -13.39 8.59
N GLU A 43 -13.82 -13.77 8.14
CA GLU A 43 -14.83 -14.38 9.01
C GLU A 43 -14.38 -15.74 9.56
N ALA A 44 -13.77 -16.59 8.72
CA ALA A 44 -13.23 -17.87 9.17
C ALA A 44 -12.13 -17.71 10.22
N LEU A 45 -11.28 -16.68 10.08
CA LEU A 45 -10.21 -16.37 11.02
C LEU A 45 -10.75 -15.82 12.36
N LEU A 46 -11.83 -15.03 12.32
CA LEU A 46 -12.50 -14.55 13.54
C LEU A 46 -13.23 -15.69 14.26
N ALA A 47 -13.83 -16.61 13.51
CA ALA A 47 -14.54 -17.76 14.06
C ALA A 47 -13.62 -18.81 14.70
N SER A 48 -12.33 -18.86 14.32
CA SER A 48 -11.38 -19.83 14.89
C SER A 48 -11.06 -19.56 16.37
N GLY A 49 -11.29 -18.33 16.87
CA GLY A 49 -11.02 -17.96 18.26
C GLY A 49 -9.55 -18.01 18.67
N THR A 50 -8.63 -18.22 17.71
CA THR A 50 -7.19 -18.34 17.96
C THR A 50 -6.45 -17.01 17.91
N LEU A 51 -7.15 -15.92 17.58
CA LEU A 51 -6.57 -14.59 17.42
C LEU A 51 -6.46 -13.87 18.76
N ARG A 52 -5.42 -13.04 18.86
CA ARG A 52 -5.32 -12.04 19.93
C ARG A 52 -6.35 -10.93 19.68
N ASP A 53 -6.89 -10.33 20.74
CA ASP A 53 -7.91 -9.28 20.63
C ASP A 53 -7.54 -8.16 19.63
N ALA A 54 -6.28 -7.68 19.68
CA ALA A 54 -5.79 -6.65 18.78
C ALA A 54 -5.77 -7.09 17.30
N ASP A 55 -5.49 -8.37 17.03
CA ASP A 55 -5.48 -8.94 15.68
C ASP A 55 -6.91 -9.13 15.17
N ALA A 56 -7.84 -9.53 16.05
CA ALA A 56 -9.27 -9.64 15.74
C ALA A 56 -9.89 -8.28 15.41
N ASP A 57 -9.55 -7.23 16.17
CA ASP A 57 -10.00 -5.87 15.89
C ASP A 57 -9.47 -5.35 14.55
N TYR A 58 -8.22 -5.67 14.20
CA TYR A 58 -7.66 -5.34 12.90
C TYR A 58 -8.37 -6.06 11.75
N VAL A 59 -8.65 -7.37 11.90
CA VAL A 59 -9.40 -8.12 10.88
C VAL A 59 -10.81 -7.55 10.70
N ARG A 60 -11.51 -7.21 11.80
CA ARG A 60 -12.81 -6.53 11.74
C ARG A 60 -12.72 -5.19 10.99
N PHE A 61 -11.70 -4.39 11.28
CA PHE A 61 -11.46 -3.14 10.54
C PHE A 61 -11.28 -3.39 9.03
N CYS A 62 -10.51 -4.42 8.64
CA CYS A 62 -10.32 -4.79 7.24
C CYS A 62 -11.64 -5.23 6.57
N LEU A 63 -12.48 -5.98 7.29
CA LEU A 63 -13.79 -6.43 6.80
C LEU A 63 -14.77 -5.26 6.63
N ASP A 64 -14.90 -4.40 7.64
CA ASP A 64 -15.78 -3.23 7.63
C ASP A 64 -15.42 -2.25 6.51
N ASN A 65 -14.13 -2.21 6.14
CA ASN A 65 -13.61 -1.33 5.12
C ASN A 65 -13.30 -2.00 3.79
N ALA A 66 -13.56 -3.30 3.63
CA ALA A 66 -13.28 -4.05 2.40
C ALA A 66 -13.96 -3.42 1.17
N PHE A 67 -15.15 -2.86 1.36
CA PHE A 67 -15.92 -2.19 0.31
C PHE A 67 -15.79 -0.67 0.32
N ASN A 68 -15.14 -0.11 1.34
CA ASN A 68 -15.06 1.33 1.54
C ASN A 68 -13.80 1.93 0.89
N GLY A 69 -13.99 2.55 -0.28
CA GLY A 69 -12.90 3.22 -0.99
C GLY A 69 -12.30 4.44 -0.26
N SER A 70 -12.99 4.97 0.77
CA SER A 70 -12.50 6.13 1.52
C SER A 70 -11.23 5.83 2.34
N VAL A 71 -10.98 4.57 2.70
CA VAL A 71 -9.79 4.21 3.48
C VAL A 71 -8.51 4.42 2.69
N ALA A 72 -8.49 4.11 1.39
CA ALA A 72 -7.34 4.39 0.53
C ALA A 72 -7.06 5.90 0.43
N PHE A 73 -8.12 6.70 0.38
CA PHE A 73 -8.02 8.17 0.34
C PHE A 73 -7.54 8.76 1.68
N GLN A 74 -8.08 8.28 2.80
CA GLN A 74 -7.62 8.66 4.14
C GLN A 74 -6.15 8.27 4.36
N GLY A 75 -5.77 7.07 3.93
CA GLY A 75 -4.38 6.61 3.96
C GLY A 75 -3.46 7.54 3.17
N MET A 76 -3.86 7.91 1.94
CA MET A 76 -3.13 8.87 1.11
C MET A 76 -2.97 10.24 1.80
N LEU A 77 -4.02 10.74 2.46
CA LEU A 77 -3.98 12.02 3.18
C LEU A 77 -3.16 11.98 4.47
N LEU A 78 -3.15 10.86 5.19
CA LEU A 78 -2.41 10.69 6.45
C LEU A 78 -0.93 10.39 6.23
N MET A 79 -0.58 9.79 5.10
CA MET A 79 0.79 9.43 4.74
C MET A 79 1.80 10.57 4.87
N PRO A 80 1.56 11.81 4.36
CA PRO A 80 2.52 12.91 4.52
C PRO A 80 2.81 13.22 5.99
N PHE A 81 1.80 13.20 6.87
CA PHE A 81 1.99 13.44 8.30
C PHE A 81 2.78 12.32 8.97
N LEU A 82 2.45 11.06 8.66
CA LEU A 82 3.18 9.89 9.15
C LEU A 82 4.64 9.93 8.71
N SER A 83 4.89 10.28 7.44
CA SER A 83 6.23 10.39 6.90
C SER A 83 7.05 11.51 7.54
N ALA A 84 6.44 12.69 7.74
CA ALA A 84 7.08 13.80 8.42
C ALA A 84 7.39 13.44 9.88
N TRP A 85 6.49 12.73 10.56
CA TRP A 85 6.72 12.24 11.92
C TRP A 85 7.88 11.24 12.01
N ILE A 86 7.94 10.26 11.10
CA ILE A 86 9.04 9.30 11.00
C ILE A 86 10.37 10.03 10.76
N LEU A 87 10.41 10.93 9.77
CA LEU A 87 11.61 11.71 9.42
C LEU A 87 12.06 12.62 10.55
N ALA A 88 11.12 13.31 11.22
CA ALA A 88 11.42 14.18 12.36
C ALA A 88 12.03 13.37 13.53
N GLY A 89 11.51 12.17 13.79
CA GLY A 89 12.07 11.31 14.81
C GLY A 89 13.46 10.76 14.43
N LEU A 90 13.72 10.49 13.14
CA LEU A 90 15.06 10.10 12.66
C LEU A 90 16.10 11.22 12.81
N CYS A 91 15.68 12.48 12.61
CA CYS A 91 16.55 13.65 12.76
C CYS A 91 16.76 14.08 14.22
N SER A 92 15.84 13.73 15.13
CA SER A 92 15.94 14.11 16.53
C SER A 92 16.93 13.21 17.26
N ARG A 93 18.10 13.77 17.64
CA ARG A 93 19.10 13.11 18.53
C ARG A 93 18.55 12.73 19.90
N ARG A 94 17.34 13.18 20.26
CA ARG A 94 16.70 12.81 21.54
C ARG A 94 16.14 11.40 21.44
N ARG A 95 16.32 10.64 22.52
CA ARG A 95 15.89 9.25 22.77
C ARG A 95 14.37 9.00 22.64
N THR A 96 13.61 9.80 21.90
CA THR A 96 12.17 9.60 21.67
C THR A 96 11.90 8.31 20.89
N PHE A 97 12.87 7.87 20.07
CA PHE A 97 12.87 6.53 19.44
C PHE A 97 13.29 5.38 20.37
N ARG A 98 13.68 5.66 21.63
CA ARG A 98 13.91 4.63 22.64
C ARG A 98 12.59 4.20 23.31
N THR A 99 11.55 5.02 23.19
CA THR A 99 10.18 4.76 23.68
C THR A 99 9.19 4.41 22.58
N ILE A 100 9.53 4.61 21.31
CA ILE A 100 8.89 3.85 20.24
C ILE A 100 9.37 2.42 20.51
N PRO A 101 8.50 1.46 20.88
CA PRO A 101 8.92 0.07 20.91
C PRO A 101 9.50 -0.14 19.53
N GLN A 102 10.82 -0.36 19.45
CA GLN A 102 11.43 -0.81 18.20
C GLN A 102 10.47 -1.89 17.74
N PRO A 103 9.83 -1.77 16.56
CA PRO A 103 9.11 -2.90 16.05
C PRO A 103 10.20 -3.96 16.09
N ARG A 104 10.05 -4.93 16.99
CA ARG A 104 10.68 -6.21 16.82
C ARG A 104 10.03 -6.64 15.53
N VAL A 105 10.63 -6.24 14.42
CA VAL A 105 10.64 -7.02 13.22
C VAL A 105 11.38 -8.26 13.67
N GLU A 106 10.69 -9.09 14.49
CA GLU A 106 10.87 -10.52 14.42
C GLU A 106 10.92 -10.76 12.92
N ARG A 107 11.99 -11.39 12.46
CA ARG A 107 11.98 -12.02 11.15
C ARG A 107 10.91 -13.11 11.20
N ARG A 108 9.64 -12.71 11.31
CA ARG A 108 8.50 -13.52 10.99
C ARG A 108 8.63 -13.73 9.51
N ALA A 109 8.94 -14.97 9.15
CA ALA A 109 8.83 -15.38 7.75
C ALA A 109 7.44 -14.96 7.27
N ARG A 110 7.37 -14.33 6.11
CA ARG A 110 6.10 -14.00 5.42
C ARG A 110 5.18 -15.22 5.52
N GLY A 111 4.00 -15.09 6.12
CA GLY A 111 3.06 -16.20 6.31
C GLY A 111 3.13 -16.90 7.67
N THR A 112 3.71 -16.25 8.70
CA THR A 112 3.68 -16.76 10.09
C THR A 112 2.65 -16.06 10.96
N SER A 113 2.15 -14.89 10.55
CA SER A 113 0.95 -14.32 11.18
C SER A 113 -0.30 -14.84 10.47
N PRO A 114 -1.32 -15.32 11.19
CA PRO A 114 -2.62 -15.64 10.59
C PRO A 114 -3.27 -14.43 9.90
N VAL A 115 -2.81 -13.21 10.20
CA VAL A 115 -3.33 -11.93 9.68
C VAL A 115 -2.60 -11.46 8.40
N ASP A 116 -1.42 -11.99 8.09
CA ASP A 116 -0.63 -11.63 6.89
C ASP A 116 -1.42 -11.81 5.57
N PRO A 117 -2.13 -12.94 5.33
CA PRO A 117 -2.91 -13.10 4.10
C PRO A 117 -4.08 -12.12 4.00
N ILE A 118 -4.79 -11.85 5.11
CA ILE A 118 -5.88 -10.86 5.18
C ILE A 118 -5.35 -9.47 4.83
N THR A 119 -4.18 -9.11 5.35
CA THR A 119 -3.56 -7.81 5.10
C THR A 119 -3.19 -7.65 3.62
N ASP A 120 -2.61 -8.69 3.00
CA ASP A 120 -2.23 -8.66 1.59
C ASP A 120 -3.46 -8.58 0.67
N LEU A 121 -4.51 -9.37 0.95
CA LEU A 121 -5.80 -9.29 0.24
C LEU A 121 -6.45 -7.92 0.38
N PHE A 122 -6.45 -7.35 1.57
CA PHE A 122 -6.98 -6.01 1.83
C PHE A 122 -6.18 -4.93 1.08
N CYS A 123 -4.85 -4.96 1.14
CA CYS A 123 -4.01 -4.02 0.40
C CYS A 123 -4.19 -4.15 -1.11
N ARG A 124 -4.16 -5.37 -1.66
CA ARG A 124 -4.35 -5.62 -3.10
C ARG A 124 -5.72 -5.15 -3.58
N SER A 125 -6.78 -5.45 -2.84
CA SER A 125 -8.13 -5.00 -3.20
C SER A 125 -8.28 -3.47 -3.09
N ALA A 126 -7.69 -2.84 -2.06
CA ALA A 126 -7.71 -1.39 -1.91
C ALA A 126 -6.96 -0.67 -3.05
N PHE A 127 -5.77 -1.18 -3.43
CA PHE A 127 -4.96 -0.62 -4.52
C PHE A 127 -5.55 -0.90 -5.90
N ALA A 128 -6.11 -2.09 -6.13
CA ALA A 128 -6.74 -2.44 -7.40
C ALA A 128 -8.01 -1.62 -7.65
N ALA A 129 -8.78 -1.31 -6.60
CA ALA A 129 -9.95 -0.45 -6.71
C ALA A 129 -9.58 1.04 -6.89
N ASN A 130 -8.38 1.47 -6.47
CA ASN A 130 -7.93 2.86 -6.50
C ASN A 130 -6.45 2.97 -6.96
N PRO A 131 -6.15 2.71 -8.25
CA PRO A 131 -4.77 2.62 -8.73
C PRO A 131 -4.01 3.95 -8.60
N LEU A 132 -4.68 5.09 -8.77
CA LEU A 132 -4.05 6.41 -8.59
C LEU A 132 -3.62 6.64 -7.14
N CYS A 133 -4.47 6.30 -6.17
CA CYS A 133 -4.09 6.39 -4.76
C CYS A 133 -2.90 5.46 -4.47
N GLY A 134 -2.88 4.27 -5.08
CA GLY A 134 -1.76 3.35 -4.97
C GLY A 134 -0.44 3.90 -5.49
N VAL A 135 -0.46 4.46 -6.70
CA VAL A 135 0.73 5.07 -7.29
C VAL A 135 1.25 6.22 -6.42
N ILE A 136 0.36 7.07 -5.91
CA ILE A 136 0.75 8.19 -5.03
C ILE A 136 1.39 7.67 -3.74
N VAL A 137 0.77 6.68 -3.08
CA VAL A 137 1.29 6.11 -1.83
C VAL A 137 2.65 5.44 -2.06
N VAL A 138 2.82 4.67 -3.14
CA VAL A 138 4.10 4.02 -3.48
C VAL A 138 5.18 5.05 -3.79
N ALA A 139 4.87 6.08 -4.57
CA ALA A 139 5.80 7.16 -4.86
C ALA A 139 6.22 7.88 -3.57
N GLN A 140 5.26 8.15 -2.68
CA GLN A 140 5.52 8.80 -1.41
C GLN A 140 6.38 7.93 -0.49
N MET A 141 6.09 6.64 -0.35
CA MET A 141 6.93 5.70 0.39
C MET A 141 8.36 5.65 -0.17
N GLY A 142 8.51 5.69 -1.50
CA GLY A 142 9.81 5.75 -2.17
C GLY A 142 10.61 7.01 -1.81
N ILE A 143 9.96 8.17 -1.81
CA ILE A 143 10.57 9.45 -1.41
C ILE A 143 11.02 9.38 0.06
N VAL A 144 10.16 8.90 0.95
CA VAL A 144 10.46 8.82 2.39
C VAL A 144 11.59 7.84 2.68
N ALA A 145 11.60 6.69 2.01
CA ALA A 145 12.68 5.72 2.10
C ALA A 145 14.01 6.31 1.60
N ALA A 146 13.99 7.03 0.47
CA ALA A 146 15.18 7.69 -0.07
C ALA A 146 15.73 8.75 0.91
N ILE A 147 14.86 9.61 1.45
CA ILE A 147 15.25 10.62 2.45
C ILE A 147 15.78 9.94 3.71
N GLY A 148 15.11 8.88 4.19
CA GLY A 148 15.55 8.12 5.37
C GLY A 148 16.93 7.48 5.17
N VAL A 149 17.20 6.91 3.99
CA VAL A 149 18.52 6.38 3.62
C VAL A 149 19.58 7.48 3.62
N LEU A 150 19.26 8.66 3.07
CA LEU A 150 20.17 9.80 3.04
C LEU A 150 20.49 10.31 4.45
N ILE A 151 19.48 10.45 5.31
CA ILE A 151 19.64 10.90 6.71
C ILE A 151 20.46 9.89 7.53
N THR A 152 20.18 8.59 7.38
CA THR A 152 20.83 7.53 8.17
C THR A 152 22.21 7.12 7.64
N GLY A 153 22.61 7.59 6.45
CA GLY A 153 23.89 7.26 5.82
C GLY A 153 24.02 5.78 5.40
N GLN A 154 22.92 4.99 5.44
CA GLN A 154 22.92 3.56 5.15
C GLN A 154 22.88 3.25 3.63
N LEU A 155 23.74 3.89 2.85
CA LEU A 155 23.84 3.71 1.39
C LEU A 155 24.13 2.25 0.97
N ARG A 156 24.74 1.45 1.84
CA ARG A 156 24.98 0.01 1.59
C ARG A 156 23.68 -0.80 1.57
N SER A 157 22.74 -0.52 2.47
CA SER A 157 21.42 -1.19 2.51
C SER A 157 20.54 -0.77 1.32
N ALA A 158 20.63 0.49 0.86
CA ALA A 158 19.90 0.92 -0.33
C ALA A 158 20.43 0.26 -1.61
N LYS A 159 21.75 0.07 -1.72
CA LYS A 159 22.37 -0.67 -2.85
C LYS A 159 22.02 -2.15 -2.86
N SER A 160 21.82 -2.80 -1.70
CA SER A 160 21.38 -4.19 -1.67
C SER A 160 19.91 -4.34 -2.05
N LEU A 161 19.06 -3.40 -1.63
CA LEU A 161 17.64 -3.36 -1.98
C LEU A 161 17.44 -3.11 -3.49
N SER A 162 18.18 -2.17 -4.08
CA SER A 162 18.09 -1.93 -5.53
C SER A 162 18.54 -3.13 -6.35
N ARG A 163 19.61 -3.81 -5.92
CA ARG A 163 20.03 -5.08 -6.55
C ARG A 163 18.96 -6.15 -6.42
N ALA A 164 18.38 -6.34 -5.24
CA ALA A 164 17.32 -7.33 -5.03
C ALA A 164 16.08 -7.07 -5.91
N VAL A 165 15.72 -5.80 -6.15
CA VAL A 165 14.62 -5.42 -7.05
C VAL A 165 14.99 -5.72 -8.51
N VAL A 166 16.20 -5.38 -8.95
CA VAL A 166 16.68 -5.70 -10.31
C VAL A 166 16.76 -7.21 -10.52
N ASP A 167 17.21 -7.96 -9.52
CA ASP A 167 17.29 -9.42 -9.54
C ASP A 167 15.89 -10.04 -9.60
N ALA A 168 14.93 -9.52 -8.82
CA ALA A 168 13.54 -9.95 -8.88
C ALA A 168 12.89 -9.65 -10.24
N GLU A 169 13.15 -8.47 -10.81
CA GLU A 169 12.64 -8.10 -12.13
C GLU A 169 13.23 -8.98 -13.23
N SER A 170 14.54 -9.27 -13.15
CA SER A 170 15.20 -10.18 -14.10
C SER A 170 14.68 -11.61 -13.99
N ALA A 171 14.38 -12.09 -12.78
CA ALA A 171 13.78 -13.41 -12.54
C ALA A 171 12.35 -13.51 -13.08
N VAL A 172 11.53 -12.46 -12.90
CA VAL A 172 10.17 -12.39 -13.46
C VAL A 172 10.22 -12.34 -14.99
N ARG A 173 11.10 -11.52 -15.56
CA ARG A 173 11.28 -11.39 -17.01
C ARG A 173 11.81 -12.69 -17.64
N ALA A 174 12.67 -13.43 -16.93
CA ALA A 174 13.11 -14.76 -17.34
C ALA A 174 11.95 -15.77 -17.32
N ARG A 175 11.15 -15.81 -16.24
CA ARG A 175 9.96 -16.68 -16.15
C ARG A 175 8.96 -16.42 -17.27
N LEU A 176 8.72 -15.15 -17.64
CA LEU A 176 7.84 -14.81 -18.75
C LEU A 176 8.38 -15.28 -20.12
N ARG A 177 9.71 -15.25 -20.32
CA ARG A 177 10.34 -15.73 -21.57
C ARG A 177 10.39 -17.26 -21.67
N PHE A 178 10.59 -17.97 -20.56
CA PHE A 178 10.65 -19.44 -20.54
C PHE A 178 9.27 -20.10 -20.37
N GLY A 179 8.33 -19.45 -19.69
CA GLY A 179 6.94 -19.90 -19.60
C GLY A 179 6.18 -19.81 -20.93
N ALA A 180 6.54 -18.86 -21.79
CA ALA A 180 5.98 -18.73 -23.15
C ALA A 180 6.52 -19.76 -24.16
N ARG A 181 7.51 -20.60 -23.79
CA ARG A 181 8.02 -21.69 -24.64
C ARG A 181 7.45 -23.07 -24.26
N ALA A 182 6.62 -23.14 -23.22
CA ALA A 182 6.03 -24.39 -22.72
C ALA A 182 4.50 -24.46 -22.96
N ALA A 183 3.95 -23.56 -23.78
CA ALA A 183 2.56 -23.58 -24.23
C ALA A 183 2.53 -23.73 -25.75
#